data_AF-H1LXM9-F1
#
_entry.id   AF-H1LXM9-F1
#
_cell.length_a   1.000
_cell.length_b   1.000
_cell.length_c   1.000
_cell.angle_alpha   90.00
_cell.angle_beta   90.00
_cell.angle_gamma   90.00
#
_symmetry.space_group_name_H-M   'P 1'
#
loop_
_entity.id
_entity.type
_entity.pdbx_description
1 polymer ?
#
loop_
_entity_poly.entity_id
_entity_poly.type
_entity_poly.pdbx_seq_one_letter_code
_entity_poly.pdbx_strand_id
1 'polypeptide(L)' 'MSTKFDDFLNEQLNDVEIRSEYEALQPEHALIQAMIDAGKELLDVITENQYFL' A
#
# COMPACT_ATOMS: atom_id res chain seq x y z
N MET A 1 7.94 1.82 -7.87
CA MET A 1 6.57 1.66 -8.37
C MET A 1 6.63 1.66 -9.88
N SER A 2 6.07 0.64 -10.53
CA SER A 2 6.03 0.58 -11.98
C SER A 2 4.97 1.58 -12.44
N THR A 3 5.38 2.68 -13.08
CA THR A 3 4.47 3.69 -13.65
C THR A 3 3.36 3.05 -14.49
N LYS A 4 3.64 1.88 -15.09
CA LYS A 4 2.68 1.09 -15.87
C LYS A 4 1.43 0.66 -15.09
N PHE A 5 1.54 0.38 -13.78
CA PHE A 5 0.37 -0.02 -12.99
C PHE A 5 -0.47 1.19 -12.60
N ASP A 6 0.18 2.27 -12.17
CA ASP A 6 -0.51 3.52 -11.81
C ASP A 6 -1.26 4.09 -13.03
N ASP A 7 -0.64 4.06 -14.21
CA ASP A 7 -1.28 4.49 -15.47
C ASP A 7 -2.49 3.62 -15.82
N PHE A 8 -2.36 2.28 -15.72
CA PHE A 8 -3.45 1.34 -15.96
C PHE A 8 -4.61 1.56 -14.98
N LEU A 9 -4.32 1.69 -13.68
CA LEU A 9 -5.32 1.90 -12.66
C LEU A 9 -6.07 3.22 -12.91
N ASN A 10 -5.36 4.31 -13.19
CA ASN A 10 -5.96 5.60 -13.48
C ASN A 10 -6.87 5.56 -14.71
N GLU A 11 -6.52 4.77 -15.73
CA GLU A 11 -7.39 4.55 -16.89
C GLU A 11 -8.68 3.83 -16.50
N GLN A 12 -8.60 2.76 -15.70
CA GLN A 12 -9.77 2.00 -15.23
C GLN A 12 -10.67 2.85 -14.31
N LEU A 13 -10.09 3.71 -13.48
CA LEU A 13 -10.85 4.59 -12.58
C LEU A 13 -11.68 5.66 -13.30
N ASN A 14 -11.58 5.80 -14.63
CA ASN A 14 -12.51 6.63 -15.39
C ASN A 14 -13.91 6.01 -15.47
N ASP A 15 -14.04 4.70 -15.29
CA ASP A 15 -15.32 4.03 -15.15
C ASP A 15 -15.89 4.23 -13.74
N VAL A 16 -17.15 4.67 -13.65
CA VAL A 16 -17.83 5.00 -12.40
C VAL A 16 -18.11 3.76 -11.53
N GLU A 17 -18.42 2.62 -12.14
CA GLU A 17 -18.67 1.37 -11.41
C GLU A 17 -17.37 0.89 -10.76
N ILE A 18 -16.29 0.85 -11.55
CA ILE A 18 -14.95 0.47 -11.08
C ILE A 18 -14.47 1.42 -9.98
N ARG A 19 -14.64 2.74 -10.16
CA ARG A 19 -14.24 3.72 -9.15
C ARG A 19 -14.98 3.51 -7.83
N SER A 20 -16.29 3.25 -7.90
CA SER A 20 -17.11 3.05 -6.71
C SER A 20 -16.67 1.82 -5.91
N GLU A 21 -16.37 0.72 -6.60
CA GLU A 21 -15.83 -0.48 -5.96
C GLU A 21 -14.43 -0.23 -5.37
N TYR A 22 -13.55 0.45 -6.12
CA TYR A 22 -12.21 0.77 -5.67
C TYR A 22 -12.20 1.70 -4.43
N GLU A 23 -13.10 2.67 -4.38
CA GLU A 23 -13.28 3.56 -3.23
C GLU A 23 -13.84 2.80 -2.02
N ALA A 24 -14.76 1.85 -2.23
CA ALA A 24 -15.31 1.02 -1.16
C ALA A 24 -14.24 0.11 -0.49
N LEU A 25 -13.18 -0.24 -1.21
CA LEU A 25 -12.07 -1.06 -0.70
C LEU A 25 -11.01 -0.27 0.08
N GLN A 26 -11.02 1.08 0.03
CA GLN A 26 -10.01 1.91 0.70
C GLN A 26 -9.86 1.64 2.21
N PRO A 27 -10.92 1.39 2.99
CA PRO A 27 -10.79 1.08 4.42
C PRO A 27 -9.98 -0.19 4.68
N GLU A 28 -10.22 -1.26 3.91
CA GLU A 28 -9.49 -2.52 4.05
C GLU A 28 -8.04 -2.37 3.60
N HIS A 29 -7.83 -1.68 2.49
CA HIS A 29 -6.48 -1.37 2.00
C HIS A 29 -5.67 -0.56 3.02
N ALA A 30 -6.27 0.45 3.66
CA ALA A 30 -5.63 1.26 4.68
C ALA A 30 -5.22 0.42 5.91
N LEU A 31 -6.07 -0.52 6.35
CA LEU A 31 -5.73 -1.43 7.44
C LEU A 31 -4.53 -2.32 7.09
N ILE A 32 -4.53 -2.92 5.91
CA ILE A 32 -3.43 -3.78 5.45
C ILE A 32 -2.14 -2.97 5.33
N GLN A 33 -2.20 -1.76 4.77
CA GLN A 33 -1.04 -0.88 4.63
C GLN A 33 -0.46 -0.51 6.00
N ALA A 34 -1.32 -0.19 6.99
CA ALA A 34 -0.88 0.08 8.35
C ALA A 34 -0.16 -1.11 9.00
N MET A 35 -0.63 -2.34 8.76
CA MET A 35 0.04 -3.55 9.26
C MET A 35 1.40 -3.78 8.56
N ILE A 36 1.49 -3.51 7.27
CA ILE A 36 2.74 -3.60 6.50
C ILE A 36 3.74 -2.57 7.02
N ASP A 37 3.31 -1.33 7.22
CA ASP A 37 4.18 -0.24 7.68
C ASP A 37 4.67 -0.50 9.10
N ALA A 38 3.80 -0.93 10.02
CA ALA A 38 4.21 -1.35 11.36
C ALA A 38 5.21 -2.54 11.32
N GLY A 39 5.02 -3.47 10.39
CA GLY A 39 5.95 -4.59 10.20
C GLY A 39 7.32 -4.15 9.69
N LYS A 40 7.38 -3.15 8.80
CA LYS A 40 8.63 -2.56 8.32
C LYS A 40 9.34 -1.79 9.42
N GLU A 41 8.62 -0.95 10.17
CA GLU A 41 9.20 -0.22 11.30
C GLU A 41 9.83 -1.17 12.33
N LEU A 42 9.14 -2.27 12.65
CA LEU A 42 9.68 -3.29 13.55
C LEU A 42 10.95 -3.96 12.97
N LEU A 43 10.95 -4.27 11.67
CA LEU A 43 12.12 -4.86 11.01
C LEU A 43 13.31 -3.88 10.97
N ASP A 44 13.06 -2.61 10.70
CA ASP A 44 14.09 -1.56 10.66
C ASP A 44 14.73 -1.43 12.05
N VAL A 45 13.93 -1.40 13.12
CA VAL A 45 14.43 -1.39 14.52
C VAL A 45 15.29 -2.61 14.85
N ILE A 46 14.90 -3.80 14.38
CA ILE A 46 15.66 -5.04 14.63
C ILE A 46 16.98 -5.03 13.86
N THR A 47 16.95 -4.63 12.59
CA THR A 47 18.15 -4.60 11.75
C THR A 47 19.13 -3.51 12.20
N GLU A 48 18.67 -2.33 12.60
CA GLU A 48 19.52 -1.30 13.19
C GLU A 48 20.21 -1.79 14.48
N ASN A 49 19.50 -2.50 15.35
CA ASN A 49 20.09 -3.09 16.55
C ASN A 49 21.10 -4.22 16.26
N GLN A 50 21.02 -4.89 15.10
CA GLN A 50 22.01 -5.90 14.69
C GLN A 50 23.32 -5.31 14.15
N TYR A 51 23.32 -4.06 13.66
CA TYR A 51 24.53 -3.38 13.17
C TYR A 51 25.30 -2.60 14.27
N PHE A 52 24.72 -2.46 15.47
CA PHE A 52 25.34 -1.79 16.62
C PHE A 52 25.93 -2.74 17.69
N LEU A 53 25.95 -4.06 17.42
CA LEU A 53 26.62 -5.10 18.23
C LEU A 53 27.76 -5.75 17.44
#